data_AF-A0A357CLD7-F1
#
_entry.id   AF-A0A357CLD7-F1
#
_cell.length_a   1.000
_cell.length_b   1.000
_cell.length_c   1.000
_cell.angle_alpha   90.00
_cell.angle_beta   90.00
_cell.angle_gamma   90.00
#
_symmetry.space_group_name_H-M   'P 1'
#
loop_
_entity.id
_entity.type
_entity.pdbx_description
1 polymer ?
#
loop_
_entity_poly.entity_id
_entity_poly.type
_entity_poly.pdbx_seq_one_letter_code
_entity_poly.pdbx_strand_id
1 'polypeptide(L)'
;ATQEQRIANMLALFASLAGRDLEIDEQVFRSEQATGHRNRAIAYMMLNTGMIRRDPTEVLDLYFRQCSVNVTCRYLAIMAATLANDGTNPITGEGVFEAQYVRDVLSVMNSCGMYDYAGEWAYEVGMPAKSGVSGCIIAVIPGQIGIAVYSPPIDASGNSVRGIRVCQEISNEFELHAFNNRTNVRSVIRRDYRGDVVRSNRLRTPDERKVLAKEGRKVVVIEVQGALFFGSTEKLLRRITHLAAEARYIVVDFKRVHMADTSARKLISRAMQSMAGGETELVFAAIADDGPLGALARELAAHGRTVSRASFATPTRPSNGARISCSPARRKGPQGRNSPFPNSTCSRD
;
A
#
# COMPACT_ATOMS: atom_id res chain seq x y z
N ALA A 1 -35.03 13.65 14.39
CA ALA A 1 -34.37 12.62 15.22
C ALA A 1 -34.31 13.09 16.67
N THR A 2 -34.82 12.26 17.58
CA THR A 2 -34.70 12.44 19.04
C THR A 2 -33.22 12.36 19.47
N GLN A 3 -32.90 12.79 20.69
CA GLN A 3 -31.54 12.72 21.24
C GLN A 3 -31.04 11.26 21.31
N GLU A 4 -31.89 10.36 21.79
CA GLU A 4 -31.61 8.91 21.85
C GLU A 4 -31.27 8.34 20.47
N GLN A 5 -32.05 8.69 19.43
CA GLN A 5 -31.76 8.25 18.06
C GLN A 5 -30.41 8.76 17.55
N ARG A 6 -30.00 9.98 17.93
CA ARG A 6 -28.70 10.53 17.52
C ARG A 6 -27.54 9.81 18.21
N ILE A 7 -27.70 9.48 19.50
CA ILE A 7 -26.71 8.69 20.25
C ILE A 7 -26.59 7.30 19.62
N ALA A 8 -27.72 6.64 19.33
CA ALA A 8 -27.74 5.33 18.68
C ALA A 8 -27.06 5.37 17.30
N ASN A 9 -27.38 6.39 16.47
CA ASN A 9 -26.76 6.55 15.15
C ASN A 9 -25.24 6.77 15.25
N MET A 10 -24.78 7.57 16.23
CA MET A 10 -23.36 7.82 16.47
C MET A 10 -22.63 6.54 16.88
N LEU A 11 -23.18 5.78 17.82
CA LEU A 11 -22.61 4.51 18.26
C LEU A 11 -22.59 3.47 17.15
N ALA A 12 -23.67 3.36 16.37
CA ALA A 12 -23.74 2.46 15.22
C ALA A 12 -22.66 2.80 14.17
N LEU A 13 -22.43 4.09 13.90
CA LEU A 13 -21.37 4.51 13.00
C LEU A 13 -19.99 4.10 13.52
N PHE A 14 -19.69 4.40 14.78
CA PHE A 14 -18.39 4.03 15.36
C PHE A 14 -18.21 2.50 15.46
N ALA A 15 -19.28 1.77 15.72
CA ALA A 15 -19.27 0.31 15.74
C ALA A 15 -18.93 -0.27 14.35
N SER A 16 -19.52 0.30 13.29
CA SER A 16 -19.24 -0.08 11.90
C SER A 16 -17.78 0.20 11.52
N LEU A 17 -17.21 1.33 11.99
CA LEU A 17 -15.79 1.64 11.80
C LEU A 17 -14.85 0.73 12.59
N ALA A 18 -15.23 0.33 13.81
CA ALA A 18 -14.41 -0.53 14.67
C ALA A 18 -14.57 -2.03 14.34
N GLY A 19 -15.65 -2.41 13.65
CA GLY A 19 -16.04 -3.80 13.41
C GLY A 19 -16.59 -4.51 14.64
N ARG A 20 -17.12 -3.77 15.62
CA ARG A 20 -17.72 -4.28 16.87
C ARG A 20 -18.53 -3.20 17.58
N ASP A 21 -19.41 -3.60 18.48
CA ASP A 21 -20.08 -2.66 19.39
C ASP A 21 -19.08 -1.97 20.34
N LEU A 22 -19.36 -0.70 20.61
CA LEU A 22 -18.60 0.18 21.49
C LEU A 22 -19.52 0.77 22.55
N GLU A 23 -18.93 1.09 23.70
CA GLU A 23 -19.65 1.59 24.87
C GLU A 23 -19.17 2.98 25.25
N ILE A 24 -20.06 3.75 25.86
CA ILE A 24 -19.76 5.07 26.43
C ILE A 24 -19.26 4.85 27.86
N ASP A 25 -18.11 5.45 28.18
CA ASP A 25 -17.64 5.58 29.55
C ASP A 25 -18.45 6.67 30.27
N GLU A 26 -19.43 6.25 31.05
CA GLU A 26 -20.32 7.15 31.79
C GLU A 26 -19.57 7.97 32.87
N GLN A 27 -18.43 7.50 33.37
CA GLN A 27 -17.63 8.25 34.34
C GLN A 27 -16.91 9.41 33.66
N VAL A 28 -16.27 9.16 32.51
CA VAL A 28 -15.64 10.20 31.70
C VAL A 28 -16.68 11.21 31.22
N PHE A 29 -17.83 10.73 30.73
CA PHE A 29 -18.92 11.59 30.28
C PHE A 29 -19.37 12.57 31.37
N ARG A 30 -19.64 12.09 32.59
CA ARG A 30 -20.05 12.95 33.72
C ARG A 30 -18.96 13.96 34.10
N SER A 31 -17.70 13.55 34.06
CA SER A 31 -16.55 14.43 34.34
C SER A 31 -16.42 15.56 33.31
N GLU A 32 -16.48 15.22 32.01
CA GLU A 32 -16.43 16.18 30.91
C GLU A 32 -17.64 17.12 30.91
N GLN A 33 -18.83 16.57 31.17
CA GLN A 33 -20.05 17.36 31.28
C GLN A 33 -19.95 18.37 32.43
N ALA A 34 -19.45 17.98 33.60
CA ALA A 34 -19.32 18.90 34.73
C ALA A 34 -18.37 20.08 34.44
N THR A 35 -17.29 19.85 33.71
CA THR A 35 -16.18 20.82 33.56
C THR A 35 -16.10 21.50 32.18
N GLY A 36 -16.93 21.11 31.22
CA GLY A 36 -16.93 21.59 29.83
C GLY A 36 -17.38 23.05 29.58
N HIS A 37 -17.04 24.00 30.46
CA HIS A 37 -17.43 25.41 30.36
C HIS A 37 -16.98 26.08 29.04
N ARG A 38 -15.78 25.75 28.54
CA ARG A 38 -15.28 26.26 27.25
C ARG A 38 -16.18 25.83 26.09
N ASN A 39 -16.58 24.56 26.07
CA ASN A 39 -17.47 24.02 25.03
C ASN A 39 -18.86 24.64 25.10
N ARG A 40 -19.37 24.94 26.31
CA ARG A 40 -20.59 25.73 26.50
C ARG A 40 -20.50 27.11 25.86
N ALA A 41 -19.44 27.86 26.15
CA ALA A 41 -19.24 29.18 25.56
C ALA A 41 -19.20 29.13 24.02
N ILE A 42 -18.48 28.14 23.45
CA ILE A 42 -18.43 27.93 22.00
C ILE A 42 -19.82 27.62 21.44
N ALA A 43 -20.59 26.71 22.07
CA ALA A 43 -21.92 26.34 21.58
C ALA A 43 -22.90 27.53 21.61
N TYR A 44 -22.87 28.36 22.65
CA TYR A 44 -23.67 29.60 22.67
C TYR A 44 -23.23 30.62 21.62
N MET A 45 -21.92 30.73 21.34
CA MET A 45 -21.43 31.56 20.23
C MET A 45 -21.91 31.03 18.87
N MET A 46 -21.89 29.71 18.68
CA MET A 46 -22.42 29.06 17.47
C MET A 46 -23.93 29.25 17.32
N LEU A 47 -24.67 29.29 18.43
CA LEU A 47 -26.11 29.61 18.43
C LEU A 47 -26.34 31.05 18.00
N ASN A 48 -25.61 32.00 18.59
CA ASN A 48 -25.72 33.42 18.28
C ASN A 48 -25.38 33.74 16.82
N THR A 49 -24.40 33.05 16.24
CA THR A 49 -24.01 33.19 14.83
C THR A 49 -24.91 32.42 13.85
N GLY A 50 -25.87 31.63 14.36
CA GLY A 50 -26.79 30.84 13.55
C GLY A 50 -26.17 29.56 12.94
N MET A 51 -24.96 29.16 13.35
CA MET A 51 -24.32 27.91 12.92
C MET A 51 -25.07 26.69 13.47
N ILE A 52 -25.56 26.79 14.71
CA ILE A 52 -26.49 25.82 15.29
C ILE A 52 -27.83 26.50 15.57
N ARG A 53 -28.91 25.70 15.53
CA ARG A 53 -30.28 26.16 15.82
C ARG A 53 -30.92 25.46 17.01
N ARG A 54 -30.30 24.38 17.48
CA ARG A 54 -30.79 23.59 18.61
C ARG A 54 -30.26 24.16 19.92
N ASP A 55 -30.90 23.77 21.02
CA ASP A 55 -30.42 24.09 22.36
C ASP A 55 -28.95 23.62 22.53
N PRO A 56 -28.02 24.52 22.89
CA PRO A 56 -26.64 24.17 23.17
C PRO A 56 -26.47 23.01 24.15
N THR A 57 -27.36 22.88 25.14
CA THR A 57 -27.28 21.79 26.13
C THR A 57 -27.48 20.43 25.50
N GLU A 58 -28.49 20.27 24.62
CA GLU A 58 -28.75 19.03 23.87
C GLU A 58 -27.58 18.68 22.93
N VAL A 59 -27.01 19.68 22.25
CA VAL A 59 -25.87 19.49 21.33
C VAL A 59 -24.63 19.03 22.10
N LEU A 60 -24.37 19.64 23.25
CA LEU A 60 -23.21 19.33 24.07
C LEU A 60 -23.33 17.97 24.76
N ASP A 61 -24.52 17.54 25.17
CA ASP A 61 -24.72 16.20 25.73
C ASP A 61 -24.26 15.12 24.75
N LEU A 62 -24.69 15.21 23.49
CA LEU A 62 -24.26 14.30 22.43
C LEU A 62 -22.74 14.39 22.19
N TYR A 63 -22.18 15.60 22.17
CA TYR A 63 -20.74 15.81 22.00
C TYR A 63 -19.91 15.17 23.12
N PHE A 64 -20.29 15.37 24.38
CA PHE A 64 -19.58 14.77 25.51
C PHE A 64 -19.68 13.24 25.51
N ARG A 65 -20.83 12.68 25.13
CA ARG A 65 -21.01 11.24 24.91
C ARG A 65 -20.09 10.72 23.81
N GLN A 66 -19.95 11.44 22.70
CA GLN A 66 -19.05 11.10 21.61
C GLN A 66 -17.59 11.02 22.07
N CYS A 67 -17.14 12.00 22.86
CA CYS A 67 -15.79 12.05 23.41
C CYS A 67 -15.52 10.98 24.47
N SER A 68 -16.57 10.35 25.01
CA SER A 68 -16.48 9.35 26.07
C SER A 68 -16.61 7.91 25.56
N VAL A 69 -16.63 7.68 24.24
CA VAL A 69 -16.67 6.33 23.68
C VAL A 69 -15.33 5.62 23.94
N ASN A 70 -15.40 4.45 24.57
CA ASN A 70 -14.23 3.68 24.94
C ASN A 70 -13.72 2.85 23.77
N VAL A 71 -12.43 2.98 23.45
CA VAL A 71 -11.75 2.30 22.34
C VAL A 71 -10.35 1.87 22.75
N THR A 72 -9.86 0.80 22.14
CA THR A 72 -8.46 0.39 22.26
C THR A 72 -7.66 0.84 21.05
N CYS A 73 -6.33 0.85 21.18
CA CYS A 73 -5.42 1.16 20.07
C CYS A 73 -5.69 0.28 18.83
N ARG A 74 -6.03 -1.01 19.03
CA ARG A 74 -6.39 -1.92 17.95
C ARG A 74 -7.62 -1.45 17.18
N TYR A 75 -8.68 -1.04 17.88
CA TYR A 75 -9.91 -0.59 17.22
C TYR A 75 -9.72 0.76 16.55
N LEU A 76 -8.99 1.69 17.15
CA LEU A 76 -8.60 2.95 16.50
C LEU A 76 -7.81 2.70 15.20
N ALA A 77 -6.91 1.72 15.17
CA ALA A 77 -6.17 1.38 13.95
C ALA A 77 -7.11 0.83 12.86
N ILE A 78 -8.13 0.05 13.21
CA ILE A 78 -9.15 -0.44 12.26
C ILE A 78 -10.01 0.71 11.73
N MET A 79 -10.43 1.63 12.60
CA MET A 79 -11.19 2.83 12.19
C MET A 79 -10.36 3.69 11.23
N ALA A 80 -9.08 3.92 11.55
CA ALA A 80 -8.14 4.62 10.67
C ALA A 80 -7.93 3.87 9.34
N ALA A 81 -7.84 2.54 9.38
CA ALA A 81 -7.68 1.71 8.18
C ALA A 81 -8.94 1.69 7.31
N THR A 82 -10.13 1.91 7.89
CA THR A 82 -11.37 2.11 7.14
C THR A 82 -11.29 3.39 6.31
N LEU A 83 -10.74 4.47 6.86
CA LEU A 83 -10.45 5.70 6.10
C LEU A 83 -9.34 5.48 5.06
N ALA A 84 -8.30 4.71 5.39
CA ALA A 84 -7.26 4.36 4.43
C ALA A 84 -7.80 3.55 3.24
N ASN A 85 -8.87 2.78 3.44
CA ASN A 85 -9.44 1.87 2.47
C ASN A 85 -10.72 2.44 1.81
N ASP A 86 -10.68 3.72 1.44
CA ASP A 86 -11.77 4.44 0.74
C ASP A 86 -13.15 4.31 1.42
N GLY A 87 -13.18 4.15 2.74
CA GLY A 87 -14.41 4.09 3.54
C GLY A 87 -14.93 2.69 3.81
N THR A 88 -14.23 1.64 3.35
CA THR A 88 -14.61 0.24 3.60
C THR A 88 -13.83 -0.35 4.76
N ASN A 89 -14.52 -0.90 5.76
CA ASN A 89 -13.88 -1.53 6.90
C ASN A 89 -13.08 -2.77 6.44
N PRO A 90 -11.76 -2.82 6.69
CA PRO A 90 -10.91 -3.88 6.14
C PRO A 90 -11.10 -5.25 6.82
N ILE A 91 -11.74 -5.30 7.98
CA ILE A 91 -12.02 -6.54 8.72
C ILE A 91 -13.37 -7.12 8.35
N THR A 92 -14.41 -6.28 8.29
CA THR A 92 -15.78 -6.72 8.02
C THR A 92 -16.14 -6.70 6.53
N GLY A 93 -15.44 -5.89 5.71
CA GLY A 93 -15.76 -5.65 4.31
C GLY A 93 -16.94 -4.70 4.09
N GLU A 94 -17.47 -4.09 5.14
CA GLU A 94 -18.60 -3.17 5.08
C GLU A 94 -18.19 -1.80 4.54
N GLY A 95 -18.93 -1.26 3.57
CA GLY A 95 -18.75 0.11 3.08
C GLY A 95 -19.39 1.12 4.03
N VAL A 96 -18.61 1.73 4.91
CA VAL A 96 -19.08 2.67 5.95
C VAL A 96 -19.23 4.09 5.41
N PHE A 97 -18.30 4.52 4.56
CA PHE A 97 -18.33 5.83 3.91
C PHE A 97 -18.17 5.71 2.40
N GLU A 98 -18.76 6.66 1.68
CA GLU A 98 -18.41 6.88 0.29
C GLU A 98 -17.02 7.50 0.18
N ALA A 99 -16.23 7.07 -0.81
CA ALA A 99 -14.85 7.51 -1.02
C ALA A 99 -14.71 9.05 -1.13
N GLN A 100 -15.74 9.74 -1.63
CA GLN A 100 -15.73 11.21 -1.70
C GLN A 100 -15.66 11.87 -0.32
N TYR A 101 -16.40 11.37 0.67
CA TYR A 101 -16.38 11.91 2.03
C TYR A 101 -15.10 11.56 2.78
N VAL A 102 -14.51 10.40 2.48
CA VAL A 102 -13.22 9.99 3.04
C VAL A 102 -12.13 10.99 2.65
N ARG A 103 -12.08 11.40 1.38
CA ARG A 103 -11.14 12.44 0.92
C ARG A 103 -11.30 13.75 1.70
N ASP A 104 -12.53 14.17 1.95
CA ASP A 104 -12.82 15.41 2.68
C ASP A 104 -12.37 15.31 4.14
N VAL A 105 -12.65 14.18 4.80
CA VAL A 105 -12.19 13.89 6.17
C VAL A 105 -10.65 13.91 6.25
N LEU A 106 -9.97 13.22 5.33
CA LEU A 106 -8.51 13.15 5.32
C LEU A 106 -7.86 14.51 5.05
N SER A 107 -8.51 15.35 4.25
CA SER A 107 -8.05 16.72 3.99
C SER A 107 -8.11 17.59 5.26
N VAL A 108 -9.21 17.53 6.01
CA VAL A 108 -9.35 18.25 7.29
C VAL A 108 -8.40 17.68 8.37
N MET A 109 -8.23 16.36 8.42
CA MET A 109 -7.26 15.71 9.31
C MET A 109 -5.84 16.19 9.02
N ASN A 110 -5.48 16.36 7.75
CA ASN A 110 -4.14 16.84 7.37
C ASN A 110 -3.89 18.28 7.80
N SER A 111 -4.88 19.18 7.64
CA SER A 111 -4.70 20.61 7.93
C SER A 111 -4.88 20.99 9.40
N CYS A 112 -5.70 20.24 10.15
CA CYS A 112 -6.14 20.66 11.50
C CYS A 112 -6.04 19.55 12.56
N GLY A 113 -5.51 18.38 12.20
CA GLY A 113 -5.56 17.18 13.03
C GLY A 113 -4.80 17.24 14.35
N MET A 114 -3.69 17.99 14.35
CA MET A 114 -2.68 17.99 15.41
C MET A 114 -2.61 19.30 16.19
N TYR A 115 -3.75 20.00 16.30
CA TYR A 115 -3.83 21.32 16.96
C TYR A 115 -2.84 22.31 16.34
N ASP A 116 -2.14 23.09 17.16
CA ASP A 116 -1.16 24.08 16.70
C ASP A 116 0.08 23.44 16.04
N TYR A 117 0.27 22.12 16.20
CA TYR A 117 1.35 21.36 15.57
C TYR A 117 1.00 20.86 14.15
N ALA A 118 -0.19 21.16 13.61
CA ALA A 118 -0.63 20.61 12.33
C ALA A 118 0.27 20.99 11.13
N GLY A 119 0.81 22.21 11.09
CA GLY A 119 1.72 22.64 10.02
C GLY A 119 3.05 21.90 10.02
N GLU A 120 3.71 21.84 11.18
CA GLU A 120 4.97 21.10 11.38
C GLU A 120 4.76 19.61 11.15
N TRP A 121 3.65 19.04 11.65
CA TRP A 121 3.28 17.65 11.39
C TRP A 121 3.16 17.33 9.90
N ALA A 122 2.49 18.19 9.14
CA ALA A 122 2.32 17.99 7.70
C ALA A 122 3.65 18.00 6.94
N TYR A 123 4.66 18.71 7.46
CA TYR A 123 5.99 18.78 6.88
C TYR A 123 6.90 17.62 7.32
N GLU A 124 6.90 17.26 8.59
CA GLU A 124 7.81 16.25 9.15
C GLU A 124 7.28 14.82 9.02
N VAL A 125 5.97 14.64 9.17
CA VAL A 125 5.32 13.33 9.21
C VAL A 125 4.50 13.10 7.95
N GLY A 126 3.71 14.10 7.54
CA GLY A 126 2.95 14.10 6.29
C GLY A 126 1.86 13.03 6.18
N MET A 127 1.34 12.54 7.31
CA MET A 127 0.22 11.59 7.33
C MET A 127 -1.03 12.29 7.87
N PRO A 128 -2.19 12.31 7.18
CA PRO A 128 -3.44 12.78 7.79
C PRO A 128 -3.65 12.15 9.17
N ALA A 129 -3.83 12.96 10.21
CA ALA A 129 -3.86 12.47 11.58
C ALA A 129 -4.89 13.17 12.45
N LYS A 130 -5.18 12.59 13.62
CA LYS A 130 -5.89 13.27 14.70
C LYS A 130 -5.35 12.84 16.04
N SER A 131 -5.03 13.81 16.89
CA SER A 131 -4.66 13.59 18.28
C SER A 131 -5.85 13.73 19.23
N GLY A 132 -5.84 13.01 20.35
CA GLY A 132 -6.79 13.13 21.44
C GLY A 132 -6.08 13.38 22.77
N VAL A 133 -6.70 14.18 23.63
CA VAL A 133 -6.18 14.54 24.97
C VAL A 133 -6.02 13.34 25.92
N SER A 134 -6.64 12.20 25.60
CA SER A 134 -6.39 10.92 26.26
C SER A 134 -4.98 10.35 25.97
N GLY A 135 -4.23 10.97 25.05
CA GLY A 135 -2.92 10.52 24.60
C GLY A 135 -2.97 9.60 23.39
N CYS A 136 -4.12 9.49 22.70
CA CYS A 136 -4.21 8.73 21.46
C CYS A 136 -3.87 9.58 20.23
N ILE A 137 -3.29 8.95 19.22
CA ILE A 137 -3.12 9.53 17.88
C ILE A 137 -3.57 8.48 16.87
N ILE A 138 -4.41 8.88 15.92
CA ILE A 138 -4.63 8.12 14.69
C ILE A 138 -3.91 8.81 13.53
N ALA A 139 -3.33 8.02 12.64
CA ALA A 139 -2.72 8.51 11.39
C ALA A 139 -3.12 7.59 10.23
N VAL A 140 -3.30 8.17 9.04
CA VAL A 140 -3.85 7.46 7.88
C VAL A 140 -2.97 7.70 6.67
N ILE A 141 -2.60 6.63 5.98
CA ILE A 141 -2.02 6.69 4.63
C ILE A 141 -3.05 6.19 3.64
N PRO A 142 -3.64 7.08 2.81
CA PRO A 142 -4.64 6.69 1.83
C PRO A 142 -4.15 5.52 0.95
N GLY A 143 -5.00 4.50 0.80
CA GLY A 143 -4.74 3.30 0.01
C GLY A 143 -3.72 2.32 0.61
N GLN A 144 -3.21 2.54 1.82
CA GLN A 144 -2.16 1.71 2.40
C GLN A 144 -2.47 1.23 3.82
N ILE A 145 -2.46 2.12 4.82
CA ILE A 145 -2.48 1.73 6.23
C ILE A 145 -3.21 2.75 7.11
N GLY A 146 -3.83 2.25 8.18
CA GLY A 146 -4.27 3.04 9.32
C GLY A 146 -3.41 2.72 10.54
N ILE A 147 -2.97 3.74 11.25
CA ILE A 147 -2.10 3.66 12.42
C ILE A 147 -2.86 4.22 13.61
N ALA A 148 -2.71 3.59 14.76
CA ALA A 148 -3.07 4.18 16.04
C ALA A 148 -1.91 4.02 17.03
N VAL A 149 -1.73 5.04 17.86
CA VAL A 149 -0.77 5.06 18.96
C VAL A 149 -1.50 5.53 20.21
N TYR A 150 -1.15 4.97 21.36
CA TYR A 150 -1.69 5.39 22.65
C TYR A 150 -0.56 5.60 23.66
N SER A 151 -0.46 6.82 24.18
CA SER A 151 0.46 7.17 25.26
C SER A 151 -0.04 8.38 26.04
N PRO A 152 -0.48 8.23 27.31
CA PRO A 152 -1.17 9.28 28.05
C PRO A 152 -0.45 10.63 28.20
N PRO A 153 0.88 10.70 28.43
CA PRO A 153 1.55 12.00 28.60
C PRO A 153 1.45 12.86 27.33
N ILE A 154 0.90 14.06 27.47
CA ILE A 154 0.72 15.04 26.39
C ILE A 154 1.63 16.26 26.57
N ASP A 155 1.96 16.92 25.46
CA ASP A 155 2.68 18.20 25.43
C ASP A 155 1.76 19.40 25.71
N ALA A 156 2.33 20.61 25.65
CA ALA A 156 1.59 21.87 25.85
C ALA A 156 0.52 22.13 24.77
N SER A 157 0.65 21.50 23.60
CA SER A 157 -0.30 21.60 22.49
C SER A 157 -1.41 20.55 22.56
N GLY A 158 -1.38 19.67 23.58
CA GLY A 158 -2.38 18.63 23.79
C GLY A 158 -2.14 17.34 23.02
N ASN A 159 -0.92 17.14 22.48
CA ASN A 159 -0.56 15.96 21.70
C ASN A 159 0.26 14.96 22.51
N SER A 160 0.08 13.67 22.25
CA SER A 160 0.89 12.62 22.88
C SER A 160 2.36 12.74 22.49
N VAL A 161 3.25 12.99 23.46
CA VAL A 161 4.69 13.20 23.23
C VAL A 161 5.33 11.99 22.55
N ARG A 162 5.09 10.79 23.13
CA ARG A 162 5.60 9.53 22.57
C ARG A 162 4.85 9.15 21.29
N GLY A 163 3.57 9.50 21.18
CA GLY A 163 2.77 9.25 19.99
C GLY A 163 3.33 9.96 18.76
N ILE A 164 3.68 11.25 18.88
CA ILE A 164 4.30 12.01 17.80
C ILE A 164 5.61 11.33 17.36
N ARG A 165 6.47 11.00 18.32
CA ARG A 165 7.78 10.42 18.02
C ARG A 165 7.68 9.10 17.25
N VAL A 166 6.78 8.22 17.66
CA VAL A 166 6.53 6.94 16.96
C VAL A 166 6.06 7.19 15.53
N CYS A 167 5.13 8.13 15.32
CA CYS A 167 4.64 8.44 13.97
C CYS A 167 5.73 9.06 13.08
N GLN A 168 6.58 9.93 13.63
CA GLN A 168 7.76 10.46 12.91
C GLN A 168 8.72 9.34 12.50
N GLU A 169 9.05 8.43 13.42
CA GLU A 169 9.95 7.30 13.14
C GLU A 169 9.37 6.37 12.08
N ILE A 170 8.08 6.03 12.18
CA ILE A 170 7.37 5.22 11.18
C ILE A 170 7.35 5.92 9.81
N SER A 171 7.06 7.22 9.76
CA SER A 171 7.02 7.95 8.49
C SER A 171 8.39 7.98 7.81
N ASN A 172 9.45 8.25 8.58
CA ASN A 172 10.82 8.33 8.08
C ASN A 172 11.37 6.96 7.69
N GLU A 173 11.12 5.91 8.48
CA GLU A 173 11.63 4.57 8.19
C GLU A 173 10.99 3.96 6.95
N PHE A 174 9.70 4.21 6.72
CA PHE A 174 8.92 3.58 5.66
C PHE A 174 8.54 4.52 4.49
N GLU A 175 8.99 5.78 4.54
CA GLU A 175 8.71 6.82 3.54
C GLU A 175 7.20 7.04 3.32
N LEU A 176 6.43 7.10 4.41
CA LEU A 176 4.95 7.11 4.38
C LEU A 176 4.32 8.50 4.17
N HIS A 177 5.14 9.53 3.92
CA HIS A 177 4.66 10.88 3.69
C HIS A 177 3.65 10.97 2.52
N ALA A 178 2.49 11.60 2.71
CA ALA A 178 1.41 11.67 1.72
C ALA A 178 1.81 12.39 0.43
N PHE A 179 2.79 13.30 0.50
CA PHE A 179 3.34 13.99 -0.67
C PHE A 179 4.55 13.29 -1.29
N ASN A 180 4.96 12.12 -0.78
CA ASN A 180 5.91 11.29 -1.50
C ASN A 180 5.21 10.72 -2.74
N ASN A 181 5.89 10.87 -3.88
CA ASN A 181 5.34 10.57 -5.21
C ASN A 181 5.00 9.07 -5.35
N ARG A 182 3.73 8.66 -5.24
CA ARG A 182 3.34 7.25 -5.45
C ARG A 182 2.03 7.07 -6.23
N THR A 183 2.21 6.71 -7.48
CA THR A 183 1.19 6.31 -8.46
C THR A 183 0.60 4.94 -8.10
N ASN A 184 -0.68 4.92 -7.69
CA ASN A 184 -1.66 3.84 -7.82
C ASN A 184 -1.29 2.43 -7.27
N VAL A 185 -1.74 2.14 -6.03
CA VAL A 185 -1.62 0.83 -5.33
C VAL A 185 -2.62 -0.24 -5.87
N ARG A 186 -3.37 0.04 -6.95
CA ARG A 186 -4.35 -0.93 -7.50
C ARG A 186 -3.65 -2.18 -8.05
N SER A 187 -3.84 -3.30 -7.34
CA SER A 187 -3.54 -4.68 -7.76
C SER A 187 -2.10 -4.89 -8.26
N VAL A 188 -1.15 -4.81 -7.31
CA VAL A 188 0.23 -5.29 -7.50
C VAL A 188 0.28 -6.73 -8.00
N ILE A 189 -0.61 -7.59 -7.51
CA ILE A 189 -0.78 -8.96 -7.98
C ILE A 189 -1.82 -8.93 -9.11
N ARG A 190 -1.38 -9.30 -10.31
CA ARG A 190 -2.23 -9.45 -11.49
C ARG A 190 -3.01 -10.76 -11.45
N ARG A 191 -2.33 -11.85 -11.10
CA ARG A 191 -2.87 -13.21 -10.92
C ARG A 191 -1.81 -14.12 -10.30
N ASP A 192 -2.26 -15.22 -9.70
CA ASP A 192 -1.41 -16.37 -9.40
C ASP A 192 -2.00 -17.66 -9.98
N TYR A 193 -1.15 -18.65 -10.23
CA TYR A 193 -1.54 -19.96 -10.76
C TYR A 193 -0.48 -21.02 -10.46
N ARG A 194 -0.88 -22.30 -10.53
CA ARG A 194 0.02 -23.44 -10.32
C ARG A 194 0.59 -23.98 -11.64
N GLY A 195 1.77 -24.59 -11.56
CA GLY A 195 2.51 -25.10 -12.72
C GLY A 195 1.89 -26.33 -13.41
N ASP A 196 0.93 -26.99 -12.75
CA ASP A 196 0.10 -28.05 -13.32
C ASP A 196 -1.08 -27.50 -14.14
N VAL A 197 -1.62 -26.34 -13.76
CA VAL A 197 -2.72 -25.65 -14.46
C VAL A 197 -2.22 -24.91 -15.70
N VAL A 198 -1.12 -24.15 -15.57
CA VAL A 198 -0.55 -23.35 -16.67
C VAL A 198 0.84 -23.86 -16.99
N ARG A 199 1.01 -24.39 -18.20
CA ARG A 199 2.28 -24.97 -18.65
C ARG A 199 3.11 -23.97 -19.45
N SER A 200 4.42 -24.09 -19.31
CA SER A 200 5.39 -23.33 -20.10
C SER A 200 5.35 -23.76 -21.57
N ASN A 201 5.37 -22.79 -22.49
CA ASN A 201 5.40 -23.01 -23.95
C ASN A 201 6.72 -23.62 -24.47
N ARG A 202 7.74 -23.79 -23.60
CA ARG A 202 9.03 -24.38 -24.01
C ARG A 202 8.83 -25.87 -24.31
N LEU A 203 9.27 -26.27 -25.50
CA LEU A 203 9.28 -27.67 -25.91
C LEU A 203 10.20 -28.45 -24.96
N ARG A 204 9.65 -29.52 -24.37
CA ARG A 204 10.33 -30.37 -23.39
C ARG A 204 10.23 -31.83 -23.80
N THR A 205 11.22 -32.61 -23.37
CA THR A 205 11.23 -34.06 -23.62
C THR A 205 10.04 -34.73 -22.91
N PRO A 206 9.65 -35.95 -23.32
CA PRO A 206 8.59 -36.69 -22.65
C PRO A 206 8.86 -36.90 -21.15
N ASP A 207 10.12 -37.15 -20.77
CA ASP A 207 10.50 -37.41 -19.37
C ASP A 207 10.41 -36.14 -18.51
N GLU A 208 10.87 -35.00 -19.02
CA GLU A 208 10.69 -33.70 -18.37
C GLU A 208 9.21 -33.35 -18.18
N ARG A 209 8.36 -33.68 -19.16
CA ARG A 209 6.91 -33.46 -19.06
C ARG A 209 6.26 -34.34 -17.98
N LYS A 210 6.70 -35.60 -17.84
CA LYS A 210 6.21 -36.48 -16.76
C LYS A 210 6.56 -35.92 -15.39
N VAL A 211 7.78 -35.42 -15.21
CA VAL A 211 8.20 -34.78 -13.95
C VAL A 211 7.35 -33.54 -13.67
N LEU A 212 7.16 -32.65 -14.65
CA LEU A 212 6.34 -31.45 -14.48
C LEU A 212 4.86 -31.76 -14.22
N ALA A 213 4.32 -32.82 -14.81
CA ALA A 213 2.94 -33.25 -14.54
C ALA A 213 2.79 -33.75 -13.09
N LYS A 214 3.80 -34.42 -12.54
CA LYS A 214 3.80 -34.94 -11.17
C LYS A 214 4.07 -33.84 -10.13
N GLU A 215 5.04 -32.98 -10.39
CA GLU A 215 5.56 -32.01 -9.43
C GLU A 215 4.99 -30.59 -9.62
N GLY A 216 4.29 -30.32 -10.73
CA GLY A 216 3.82 -28.98 -11.11
C GLY A 216 2.92 -28.31 -10.09
N ARG A 217 2.16 -29.09 -9.31
CA ARG A 217 1.33 -28.56 -8.21
C ARG A 217 2.16 -27.89 -7.11
N LYS A 218 3.43 -28.26 -6.94
CA LYS A 218 4.34 -27.67 -5.94
C LYS A 218 4.91 -26.32 -6.38
N VAL A 219 4.65 -25.91 -7.62
CA VAL A 219 5.11 -24.64 -8.19
C VAL A 219 3.95 -23.67 -8.28
N VAL A 220 4.09 -22.49 -7.69
CA VAL A 220 3.16 -21.37 -7.83
C VAL A 220 3.87 -20.23 -8.55
N VAL A 221 3.19 -19.61 -9.51
CA VAL A 221 3.66 -18.42 -10.22
C VAL A 221 2.77 -17.26 -9.82
N ILE A 222 3.37 -16.13 -9.43
CA ILE A 222 2.69 -14.87 -9.10
C ILE A 222 3.12 -13.84 -10.14
N GLU A 223 2.16 -13.35 -10.94
CA GLU A 223 2.42 -12.27 -11.88
C GLU A 223 2.20 -10.92 -11.19
N VAL A 224 3.24 -10.11 -11.18
CA VAL A 224 3.25 -8.80 -10.53
C VAL A 224 3.21 -7.68 -11.59
N GLN A 225 2.53 -6.60 -11.29
CA GLN A 225 2.40 -5.46 -12.19
C GLN A 225 2.43 -4.12 -11.44
N GLY A 226 2.79 -3.06 -12.18
CA GLY A 226 2.78 -1.71 -11.66
C GLY A 226 4.10 -1.30 -11.01
N ALA A 227 4.03 -0.37 -10.06
CA ALA A 227 5.17 0.07 -9.27
C ALA A 227 5.16 -0.60 -7.91
N LEU A 228 6.34 -0.97 -7.41
CA LEU A 228 6.53 -1.54 -6.08
C LEU A 228 6.97 -0.45 -5.10
N PHE A 229 6.10 -0.18 -4.15
CA PHE A 229 6.31 0.64 -2.97
C PHE A 229 6.02 -0.17 -1.71
N PHE A 230 6.07 0.43 -0.52
CA PHE A 230 5.78 -0.27 0.74
C PHE A 230 4.45 -1.05 0.71
N GLY A 231 3.30 -0.39 0.49
CA GLY A 231 1.99 -1.06 0.56
C GLY A 231 1.77 -2.15 -0.49
N SER A 232 2.20 -1.93 -1.73
CA SER A 232 2.13 -2.94 -2.79
C SER A 232 3.09 -4.12 -2.52
N THR A 233 4.26 -3.84 -1.96
CA THR A 233 5.25 -4.88 -1.63
C THR A 233 4.78 -5.70 -0.44
N GLU A 234 4.24 -5.08 0.61
CA GLU A 234 3.64 -5.78 1.75
C GLU A 234 2.53 -6.73 1.29
N LYS A 235 1.64 -6.27 0.41
CA LYS A 235 0.57 -7.09 -0.14
C LYS A 235 1.09 -8.29 -0.94
N LEU A 236 2.16 -8.09 -1.72
CA LEU A 236 2.85 -9.17 -2.43
C LEU A 236 3.48 -10.17 -1.44
N LEU A 237 4.22 -9.68 -0.45
CA LEU A 237 4.90 -10.51 0.54
C LEU A 237 3.90 -11.31 1.40
N ARG A 238 2.78 -10.70 1.81
CA ARG A 238 1.70 -11.38 2.52
C ARG A 238 1.13 -12.55 1.70
N ARG A 239 0.96 -12.37 0.40
CA ARG A 239 0.51 -13.45 -0.50
C ARG A 239 1.56 -14.55 -0.64
N ILE A 240 2.85 -14.19 -0.74
CA ILE A 240 3.96 -15.14 -0.79
C ILE A 240 3.99 -15.99 0.49
N THR A 241 3.91 -15.38 1.67
CA THR A 241 3.89 -16.09 2.96
C THR A 241 2.72 -17.05 3.07
N HIS A 242 1.53 -16.64 2.62
CA HIS A 242 0.36 -17.53 2.61
C HIS A 242 0.55 -18.75 1.69
N LEU A 243 1.15 -18.55 0.51
CA LEU A 243 1.40 -19.63 -0.45
C LEU A 243 2.57 -20.53 -0.06
N ALA A 244 3.51 -20.05 0.75
CA ALA A 244 4.67 -20.82 1.19
C ALA A 244 4.29 -22.08 2.00
N ALA A 245 3.13 -22.08 2.65
CA ALA A 245 2.62 -23.27 3.35
C ALA A 245 2.28 -24.45 2.40
N GLU A 246 2.04 -24.19 1.11
CA GLU A 246 1.51 -25.18 0.15
C GLU A 246 2.35 -25.33 -1.11
N ALA A 247 3.48 -24.62 -1.21
CA ALA A 247 4.31 -24.56 -2.39
C ALA A 247 5.79 -24.77 -2.02
N ARG A 248 6.47 -25.60 -2.81
CA ARG A 248 7.93 -25.77 -2.75
C ARG A 248 8.65 -24.68 -3.53
N TYR A 249 8.04 -24.19 -4.61
CA TYR A 249 8.62 -23.15 -5.46
C TYR A 249 7.61 -22.03 -5.67
N ILE A 250 8.00 -20.79 -5.38
CA ILE A 250 7.22 -19.59 -5.67
C ILE A 250 8.02 -18.76 -6.67
N VAL A 251 7.50 -18.60 -7.88
CA VAL A 251 8.09 -17.77 -8.93
C VAL A 251 7.34 -16.45 -8.98
N VAL A 252 8.04 -15.34 -8.76
CA VAL A 252 7.46 -14.00 -8.84
C VAL A 252 7.91 -13.36 -10.16
N ASP A 253 6.97 -13.18 -11.08
CA ASP A 253 7.22 -12.61 -12.41
C ASP A 253 7.09 -11.08 -12.39
N PHE A 254 8.20 -10.39 -12.62
CA PHE A 254 8.33 -8.93 -12.63
C PHE A 254 8.19 -8.32 -14.03
N LYS A 255 7.80 -9.08 -15.05
CA LYS A 255 7.71 -8.61 -16.45
C LYS A 255 6.90 -7.31 -16.64
N ARG A 256 5.93 -7.03 -15.75
CA ARG A 256 5.07 -5.84 -15.80
C ARG A 256 5.32 -4.87 -14.65
N VAL A 257 6.39 -5.07 -13.89
CA VAL A 257 6.86 -4.14 -12.88
C VAL A 257 7.79 -3.14 -13.56
N HIS A 258 7.56 -1.85 -13.35
CA HIS A 258 8.36 -0.80 -13.98
C HIS A 258 9.24 -0.02 -13.00
N MET A 259 9.00 -0.16 -11.69
CA MET A 259 9.76 0.54 -10.66
C MET A 259 9.66 -0.20 -9.33
N ALA A 260 10.73 -0.14 -8.53
CA ALA A 260 10.74 -0.54 -7.13
C ALA A 260 11.53 0.49 -6.30
N ASP A 261 10.90 1.05 -5.28
CA ASP A 261 11.54 2.04 -4.41
C ASP A 261 12.46 1.38 -3.37
N THR A 262 13.06 2.21 -2.50
CA THR A 262 13.94 1.74 -1.43
C THR A 262 13.20 0.88 -0.41
N SER A 263 11.96 1.21 -0.06
CA SER A 263 11.13 0.44 0.88
C SER A 263 10.80 -0.95 0.34
N ALA A 264 10.43 -1.07 -0.93
CA ALA A 264 10.18 -2.33 -1.62
C ALA A 264 11.43 -3.21 -1.63
N ARG A 265 12.59 -2.65 -1.95
CA ARG A 265 13.89 -3.36 -1.91
C ARG A 265 14.19 -3.92 -0.51
N LYS A 266 14.12 -3.08 0.52
CA LYS A 266 14.34 -3.48 1.91
C LYS A 266 13.39 -4.59 2.35
N LEU A 267 12.10 -4.46 2.04
CA LEU A 267 11.08 -5.45 2.39
C LEU A 267 11.32 -6.79 1.70
N ILE A 268 11.59 -6.78 0.40
CA ILE A 268 11.87 -8.00 -0.37
C ILE A 268 13.14 -8.67 0.17
N SER A 269 14.20 -7.90 0.43
CA SER A 269 15.45 -8.40 0.99
C SER A 269 15.25 -9.05 2.37
N ARG A 270 14.51 -8.39 3.28
CA ARG A 270 14.15 -8.96 4.58
C ARG A 270 13.33 -10.24 4.45
N ALA A 271 12.35 -10.28 3.54
CA ALA A 271 11.56 -11.48 3.31
C ALA A 271 12.41 -12.64 2.78
N MET A 272 13.34 -12.37 1.87
CA MET A 272 14.27 -13.39 1.38
C MET A 272 15.17 -13.94 2.47
N GLN A 273 15.69 -13.08 3.35
CA GLN A 273 16.50 -13.49 4.50
C GLN A 273 15.66 -14.35 5.46
N SER A 274 14.42 -13.94 5.74
CA SER A 274 13.52 -14.70 6.60
C SER A 274 13.11 -16.06 6.02
N MET A 275 13.10 -16.20 4.70
CA MET A 275 12.80 -17.45 3.99
C MET A 275 14.06 -18.25 3.62
N ALA A 276 15.25 -17.76 3.96
CA ALA A 276 16.50 -18.48 3.74
C ALA A 276 16.58 -19.66 4.70
N GLY A 277 16.65 -20.88 4.17
CA GLY A 277 16.68 -22.12 4.94
C GLY A 277 15.32 -22.82 5.15
N GLY A 278 14.22 -22.23 4.68
CA GLY A 278 12.92 -22.91 4.62
C GLY A 278 12.79 -23.92 3.48
N GLU A 279 11.73 -24.72 3.48
CA GLU A 279 11.43 -25.70 2.41
C GLU A 279 10.95 -25.05 1.09
N THR A 280 10.48 -23.80 1.16
CA THR A 280 10.00 -23.04 0.00
C THR A 280 11.12 -22.21 -0.62
N GLU A 281 11.35 -22.42 -1.91
CA GLU A 281 12.27 -21.63 -2.71
C GLU A 281 11.54 -20.48 -3.41
N LEU A 282 11.96 -19.25 -3.12
CA LEU A 282 11.45 -18.04 -3.73
C LEU A 282 12.35 -17.59 -4.88
N VAL A 283 11.80 -17.48 -6.08
CA VAL A 283 12.52 -17.14 -7.31
C VAL A 283 11.93 -15.88 -7.92
N PHE A 284 12.78 -14.91 -8.26
CA PHE A 284 12.38 -13.69 -8.95
C PHE A 284 12.76 -13.77 -10.43
N ALA A 285 11.77 -13.58 -11.32
CA ALA A 285 11.93 -13.72 -12.76
C ALA A 285 11.62 -12.40 -13.48
N ALA A 286 12.23 -12.22 -14.66
CA ALA A 286 11.98 -11.09 -15.57
C ALA A 286 12.19 -9.69 -14.95
N ILE A 287 13.15 -9.58 -14.02
CA ILE A 287 13.61 -8.28 -13.51
C ILE A 287 14.59 -7.68 -14.52
N ALA A 288 14.41 -6.39 -14.80
CA ALA A 288 15.35 -5.63 -15.62
C ALA A 288 16.60 -5.29 -14.79
N ASP A 289 17.78 -5.55 -15.37
CA ASP A 289 19.07 -5.30 -14.72
C ASP A 289 19.47 -3.81 -14.74
N ASP A 290 18.71 -2.99 -15.48
CA ASP A 290 18.91 -1.57 -15.70
C ASP A 290 17.71 -0.71 -15.22
N GLY A 291 17.89 0.62 -15.26
CA GLY A 291 16.83 1.57 -14.94
C GLY A 291 16.32 1.49 -13.48
N PRO A 292 15.03 1.82 -13.23
CA PRO A 292 14.44 1.88 -11.89
C PRO A 292 14.39 0.55 -11.11
N LEU A 293 14.72 -0.59 -11.74
CA LEU A 293 14.78 -1.91 -11.09
C LEU A 293 16.20 -2.44 -10.89
N GLY A 294 17.22 -1.82 -11.49
CA GLY A 294 18.58 -2.35 -11.46
C GLY A 294 19.17 -2.51 -10.06
N ALA A 295 18.81 -1.64 -9.11
CA ALA A 295 19.25 -1.79 -7.72
C ALA A 295 18.66 -3.06 -7.07
N LEU A 296 17.36 -3.30 -7.26
CA LEU A 296 16.70 -4.52 -6.80
C LEU A 296 17.30 -5.76 -7.49
N ALA A 297 17.51 -5.71 -8.81
CA ALA A 297 18.10 -6.81 -9.57
C ALA A 297 19.45 -7.27 -8.98
N ARG A 298 20.33 -6.31 -8.68
CA ARG A 298 21.65 -6.59 -8.07
C ARG A 298 21.53 -7.18 -6.67
N GLU A 299 20.64 -6.64 -5.83
CA GLU A 299 20.40 -7.18 -4.49
C GLU A 299 19.89 -8.62 -4.55
N LEU A 300 18.94 -8.92 -5.45
CA LEU A 300 18.39 -10.26 -5.62
C LEU A 300 19.41 -11.25 -6.21
N ALA A 301 20.26 -10.79 -7.14
CA ALA A 301 21.33 -11.59 -7.72
C ALA A 301 22.38 -12.00 -6.69
N ALA A 302 22.72 -11.11 -5.75
CA ALA A 302 23.63 -11.42 -4.65
C ALA A 302 23.13 -12.57 -3.75
N HIS A 303 21.81 -12.82 -3.73
CA HIS A 303 21.20 -13.91 -2.97
C HIS A 303 21.01 -15.20 -3.80
N GLY A 304 21.51 -15.26 -5.04
CA GLY A 304 21.51 -16.47 -5.88
C GLY A 304 20.14 -16.95 -6.37
N ARG A 305 19.11 -16.09 -6.32
CA ARG A 305 17.69 -16.48 -6.53
C ARG A 305 17.01 -15.74 -7.70
N THR A 306 17.80 -15.18 -8.62
CA THR A 306 17.32 -14.54 -9.86
C THR A 306 17.55 -15.43 -11.07
N VAL A 307 16.52 -15.59 -11.90
CA VAL A 307 16.66 -16.19 -13.23
C VAL A 307 16.62 -15.08 -14.27
N SER A 308 17.79 -14.75 -14.83
CA SER A 308 17.91 -13.74 -15.89
C SER A 308 17.15 -14.19 -17.14
N ARG A 309 16.69 -13.22 -17.93
CA ARG A 309 16.12 -13.45 -19.26
C ARG A 309 17.07 -14.26 -20.16
N ALA A 310 18.38 -14.16 -19.94
CA ALA A 310 19.42 -14.90 -20.64
C ALA A 310 19.47 -16.40 -20.29
N SER A 311 19.03 -16.80 -19.09
CA SER A 311 18.97 -18.22 -18.66
C SER A 311 17.91 -19.04 -19.41
N PHE A 312 17.06 -18.37 -20.20
CA PHE A 312 16.11 -18.98 -21.13
C PHE A 312 16.66 -19.11 -22.56
N ALA A 313 17.88 -18.64 -22.83
CA ALA A 313 18.53 -18.85 -24.12
C ALA A 313 18.92 -20.32 -24.30
N THR A 314 18.48 -20.90 -25.42
CA THR A 314 18.82 -22.22 -25.91
C THR A 314 20.33 -22.46 -25.85
N PRO A 315 20.85 -23.64 -25.44
CA PRO A 315 22.27 -23.92 -25.59
C PRO A 315 22.60 -23.87 -27.09
N THR A 316 23.44 -22.90 -27.47
CA THR A 316 24.08 -22.88 -28.77
C THR A 316 24.93 -24.14 -28.90
N ARG A 317 24.72 -24.89 -29.99
CA ARG A 317 25.52 -26.07 -30.33
C ARG A 317 27.02 -25.74 -30.30
N PRO A 318 27.88 -26.67 -29.86
CA PRO A 318 29.32 -26.48 -29.98
C PRO A 318 29.71 -26.38 -31.46
N SER A 319 30.41 -25.31 -31.81
CA SER A 319 30.99 -25.08 -33.13
C SER A 319 32.21 -26.00 -33.32
N ASN A 320 31.99 -27.19 -33.89
CA ASN A 320 33.04 -27.90 -34.59
C ASN A 320 33.21 -27.28 -35.98
N GLY A 321 34.46 -26.96 -36.32
CA GLY A 321 34.83 -26.27 -37.53
C GLY A 321 34.46 -27.01 -38.81
N ALA A 322 33.83 -26.28 -39.73
CA ALA A 322 34.01 -26.42 -41.16
C ALA A 322 33.56 -25.10 -41.79
N ARG A 323 34.52 -24.31 -42.29
CA ARG A 323 34.24 -23.14 -43.12
C ARG A 323 33.60 -23.63 -44.41
N ILE A 324 32.39 -23.19 -44.69
CA ILE A 324 31.86 -23.15 -46.06
C ILE A 324 31.33 -21.73 -46.28
N SER A 325 32.09 -20.98 -47.07
CA SER A 325 31.73 -19.68 -47.62
C SER A 325 30.74 -19.87 -48.77
N CYS A 326 29.57 -19.22 -48.69
CA CYS A 326 28.72 -18.99 -49.86
C CYS A 326 28.30 -17.51 -49.91
N SER A 327 28.88 -16.78 -50.86
CA SER A 327 28.46 -15.45 -51.29
C SER A 327 27.10 -15.52 -52.00
N PRO A 328 26.22 -14.51 -51.89
CA PRO A 328 25.03 -14.45 -52.72
C PRO A 328 25.37 -13.94 -54.12
N ALA A 329 25.01 -14.74 -55.12
CA ALA A 329 25.14 -14.44 -56.53
C ALA A 329 24.15 -13.35 -56.99
N ARG A 330 24.64 -12.52 -57.93
CA ARG A 330 23.88 -11.55 -58.72
C ARG A 330 22.72 -12.20 -59.49
N ARG A 331 21.58 -11.52 -59.60
CA ARG A 331 20.70 -11.58 -60.77
C ARG A 331 20.33 -10.18 -61.27
N LYS A 332 20.49 -9.98 -62.58
CA LYS A 332 20.21 -8.76 -63.36
C LYS A 332 18.73 -8.72 -63.79
N GLY A 333 18.09 -7.56 -63.60
CA GLY A 333 17.16 -6.86 -64.53
C GLY A 333 15.79 -7.48 -64.88
N PRO A 334 14.84 -6.69 -65.47
CA PRO A 334 15.06 -5.40 -66.14
C PRO A 334 14.15 -4.22 -65.73
N GLN A 335 14.76 -3.03 -65.82
CA GLN A 335 14.29 -1.71 -66.29
C GLN A 335 12.80 -1.29 -66.20
N GLY A 336 12.60 -0.13 -65.57
CA GLY A 336 11.48 0.80 -65.78
C GLY A 336 11.82 2.16 -65.18
N ARG A 337 11.94 3.19 -66.01
CA ARG A 337 12.56 4.50 -65.75
C ARG A 337 11.66 5.44 -64.93
N ASN A 338 12.25 6.24 -64.04
CA ASN A 338 12.28 7.71 -64.06
C ASN A 338 12.63 8.29 -62.67
N SER A 339 13.79 8.89 -62.58
CA SER A 339 14.15 9.99 -61.67
C SER A 339 14.12 11.29 -62.51
N PRO A 340 14.09 12.54 -61.97
CA PRO A 340 15.12 13.05 -61.04
C PRO A 340 14.70 14.11 -59.95
N PHE A 341 15.32 13.99 -58.75
CA PHE A 341 15.96 15.03 -57.90
C PHE A 341 15.16 16.24 -57.31
N PRO A 342 15.70 17.02 -56.32
CA PRO A 342 16.83 16.79 -55.39
C PRO A 342 16.65 17.22 -53.90
N ASN A 343 17.56 16.70 -53.05
CA ASN A 343 18.32 17.26 -51.91
C ASN A 343 17.79 18.40 -51.00
N SER A 344 17.88 18.17 -49.67
CA SER A 344 18.59 18.99 -48.66
C SER A 344 18.54 18.27 -47.29
N THR A 345 19.62 17.77 -46.66
CA THR A 345 20.71 18.39 -45.85
C THR A 345 20.31 19.20 -44.60
N CYS A 346 20.76 18.72 -43.43
CA CYS A 346 21.08 19.42 -42.16
C CYS A 346 19.92 20.12 -41.42
N SER A 347 19.87 20.28 -40.09
CA SER A 347 20.89 20.27 -39.03
C SER A 347 20.26 19.93 -37.66
N ARG A 348 21.15 19.72 -36.69
CA ARG A 348 20.93 19.62 -35.24
C ARG A 348 20.15 20.81 -34.66
N ASP A 349 19.36 20.53 -33.62
CA ASP A 349 19.58 21.02 -32.26
C ASP A 349 19.37 19.87 -31.27
#